data_AF-A0A1Q3WP38-F1
#
_entry.id   AF-A0A1Q3WP38-F1
#
_cell.length_a   1.000
_cell.length_b   1.000
_cell.length_c   1.000
_cell.angle_alpha   90.00
_cell.angle_beta   90.00
_cell.angle_gamma   90.00
#
_symmetry.space_group_name_H-M   'P 1'
#
loop_
_entity.id
_entity.type
_entity.pdbx_description
1 polymer ?
#
loop_
_entity_poly.entity_id
_entity_poly.type
_entity_poly.pdbx_seq_one_letter_code
_entity_poly.pdbx_strand_id
1 'polypeptide(L)'
;MIPTEPQTRFSHTLPELRFSLSLLYVGRFLLGMHNAAPTDEERVQAFDDHIETVTDELVATELLHEAAVLAGDILPNTSPENPV
;
A
#
# COMPACT_ATOMS: atom_id res chain seq x y z
N MET A 1 3.19 -18.42 -19.74
CA MET A 1 2.68 -18.41 -18.36
C MET A 1 3.18 -17.13 -17.72
N ILE A 2 2.27 -16.24 -17.29
CA ILE A 2 2.65 -15.07 -16.50
C ILE A 2 3.12 -15.63 -15.15
N PRO A 3 4.36 -15.40 -14.71
CA PRO A 3 4.79 -15.83 -13.39
C PRO A 3 3.87 -15.19 -12.36
N THR A 4 3.15 -15.99 -11.59
CA THR A 4 2.38 -15.50 -10.44
C THR A 4 3.37 -15.03 -9.38
N GLU A 5 3.23 -13.80 -8.90
CA GLU A 5 4.01 -13.30 -7.77
C GLU A 5 3.83 -14.24 -6.56
N PRO A 6 4.93 -14.58 -5.86
CA PRO A 6 4.86 -15.44 -4.68
C PRO A 6 3.95 -14.80 -3.63
N GLN A 7 3.01 -15.58 -3.10
CA GLN A 7 2.08 -15.10 -2.09
C GLN A 7 2.65 -15.34 -0.71
N THR A 8 2.60 -14.33 0.14
CA THR A 8 2.99 -14.40 1.56
C THR A 8 1.83 -13.91 2.41
N ARG A 9 1.92 -14.05 3.74
CA ARG A 9 0.94 -13.42 4.64
C ARG A 9 0.83 -11.89 4.48
N PHE A 10 1.83 -11.22 3.92
CA PHE A 10 1.85 -9.77 3.71
C PHE A 10 1.28 -9.32 2.35
N SER A 11 1.10 -10.26 1.42
CA SER A 11 0.73 -9.95 0.03
C SER A 11 -0.68 -9.34 -0.09
N HIS A 12 -1.59 -9.66 0.83
CA HIS A 12 -2.95 -9.10 0.83
C HIS A 12 -2.99 -7.63 1.26
N THR A 13 -2.06 -7.21 2.11
CA THR A 13 -2.03 -5.85 2.68
C THR A 13 -1.42 -4.83 1.70
N LEU A 14 -0.50 -5.28 0.84
CA LEU A 14 0.19 -4.41 -0.12
C LEU A 14 -0.74 -3.67 -1.10
N PRO A 15 -1.72 -4.33 -1.76
CA PRO A 15 -2.68 -3.64 -2.62
C PRO A 15 -3.50 -2.58 -1.88
N GLU A 16 -3.92 -2.89 -0.65
CA GLU A 16 -4.73 -1.99 0.18
C GLU A 16 -3.94 -0.74 0.55
N LEU A 17 -2.68 -0.89 1.01
CA LEU A 17 -1.81 0.24 1.35
C LEU A 17 -1.52 1.12 0.13
N ARG A 18 -1.23 0.51 -1.04
CA ARG A 18 -1.01 1.26 -2.29
C ARG A 18 -2.25 2.02 -2.74
N PHE A 19 -3.44 1.42 -2.59
CA PHE A 19 -4.70 2.07 -2.91
C PHE A 19 -4.99 3.23 -1.95
N SER A 20 -4.83 3.02 -0.65
CA SER A 20 -4.98 4.06 0.37
C SER A 20 -4.06 5.25 0.10
N LEU A 21 -2.77 5.00 -0.18
CA LEU A 21 -1.81 6.04 -0.51
C LEU A 21 -2.21 6.83 -1.77
N SER A 22 -2.74 6.15 -2.80
CA SER A 22 -3.24 6.80 -4.01
C SER A 22 -4.39 7.77 -3.70
N LEU A 23 -5.33 7.37 -2.84
CA LEU A 23 -6.44 8.24 -2.41
C LEU A 23 -5.95 9.44 -1.60
N LEU A 24 -4.95 9.25 -0.73
CA LEU A 24 -4.36 10.34 0.05
C LEU A 24 -3.69 11.38 -0.85
N TYR A 25 -2.94 10.96 -1.86
CA TYR A 25 -2.36 11.89 -2.84
C TYR A 25 -3.42 12.64 -3.63
N VAL A 26 -4.53 11.98 -4.02
CA VAL A 26 -5.65 12.66 -4.68
C VAL A 26 -6.30 13.69 -3.74
N GLY A 27 -6.55 13.31 -2.48
CA GLY A 27 -7.10 14.23 -1.48
C GLY A 27 -6.20 15.44 -1.25
N ARG A 28 -4.89 15.21 -1.12
CA ARG A 28 -3.88 16.26 -0.96
C ARG A 28 -3.80 17.19 -2.17
N PHE A 29 -3.93 16.66 -3.38
CA PHE A 29 -3.99 17.43 -4.61
C PHE A 29 -5.24 18.32 -4.66
N LEU A 30 -6.42 17.77 -4.34
CA LEU A 30 -7.67 18.53 -4.31
C LEU A 30 -7.65 19.65 -3.26
N LEU A 31 -7.05 19.40 -2.10
CA LEU A 31 -6.84 20.42 -1.07
C LEU A 31 -5.93 21.56 -1.60
N GLY A 32 -4.86 21.21 -2.32
CA GLY A 32 -3.99 22.18 -2.98
C GLY A 32 -4.71 23.07 -4.00
N MET A 33 -5.72 22.54 -4.70
CA MET A 33 -6.58 23.33 -5.60
C MET A 33 -7.55 24.26 -4.84
N HIS A 34 -7.88 23.93 -3.59
CA HIS A 34 -8.80 24.72 -2.75
C HIS A 34 -8.11 25.88 -2.00
N ASN A 35 -6.77 25.87 -1.91
CA ASN A 35 -5.93 26.84 -1.19
C ASN A 35 -5.91 28.29 -1.76
N ALA A 36 -7.02 28.76 -2.32
CA ALA A 36 -7.26 30.20 -2.54
C ALA A 36 -7.48 30.98 -1.21
N ALA A 37 -7.50 30.32 -0.05
CA ALA A 37 -7.63 30.93 1.26
C ALA A 37 -6.49 30.51 2.22
N PRO A 38 -5.84 31.45 2.92
CA PRO A 38 -4.63 31.21 3.74
C PRO A 38 -4.89 30.54 5.11
N THR A 39 -5.92 29.71 5.24
CA THR A 39 -6.39 29.16 6.55
C THR A 39 -6.34 27.65 6.67
N ASP A 40 -5.83 26.92 5.67
CA ASP A 40 -5.85 25.44 5.64
C ASP A 40 -4.46 24.77 5.83
N GLU A 41 -3.43 25.52 6.21
CA GLU A 41 -2.05 25.00 6.38
C GLU A 41 -1.95 23.82 7.37
N GLU A 42 -2.70 23.86 8.47
CA GLU A 42 -2.72 22.77 9.45
C GLU A 42 -3.35 21.49 8.89
N ARG A 43 -4.41 21.61 8.06
CA ARG A 43 -5.02 20.45 7.41
C ARG A 43 -4.13 19.87 6.32
N VAL A 44 -3.44 20.74 5.59
CA VAL A 44 -2.44 20.34 4.60
C VAL A 44 -1.34 19.53 5.27
N GLN A 45 -0.80 20.03 6.39
CA GLN A 45 0.22 19.31 7.16
C GLN A 45 -0.30 17.97 7.68
N ALA A 46 -1.52 17.91 8.21
CA ALA A 46 -2.11 16.65 8.67
C ALA A 46 -2.24 15.59 7.56
N PHE A 47 -2.53 16.00 6.32
CA PHE A 47 -2.51 15.09 5.17
C PHE A 47 -1.08 14.62 4.85
N ASP A 48 -0.10 15.53 4.88
CA ASP A 48 1.30 15.19 4.61
C ASP A 48 1.85 14.21 5.66
N ASP A 49 1.57 14.42 6.95
CA ASP A 49 1.94 13.51 8.05
C ASP A 49 1.28 12.13 7.88
N HIS A 50 0.04 12.09 7.40
CA HIS A 50 -0.67 10.84 7.18
C HIS A 50 -0.15 10.08 5.95
N ILE A 51 0.20 10.80 4.88
CA ILE A 51 0.88 10.24 3.71
C ILE A 51 2.21 9.60 4.13
N GLU A 52 3.00 10.29 4.96
CA GLU A 52 4.26 9.74 5.49
C GLU A 52 4.02 8.45 6.27
N THR A 53 3.06 8.46 7.21
CA THR A 53 2.72 7.29 8.03
C THR A 53 2.34 6.07 7.18
N VAL A 54 1.47 6.25 6.17
CA VAL A 54 1.05 5.15 5.28
C VAL A 54 2.19 4.70 4.37
N THR A 55 3.08 5.63 3.97
CA THR A 55 4.26 5.31 3.17
C THR A 55 5.24 4.44 3.97
N ASP A 56 5.50 4.77 5.24
CA ASP A 56 6.34 3.97 6.13
C ASP A 56 5.79 2.56 6.32
N GLU A 57 4.46 2.44 6.53
CA GLU A 57 3.80 1.14 6.65
C GLU A 57 3.89 0.32 5.35
N LEU A 58 3.70 0.97 4.19
CA LEU A 58 3.84 0.31 2.89
C LEU A 58 5.26 -0.23 2.71
N VAL A 59 6.28 0.59 2.94
CA VAL A 59 7.69 0.19 2.79
C VAL A 59 8.04 -0.93 3.78
N ALA A 60 7.61 -0.84 5.03
CA ALA A 60 7.84 -1.89 6.01
C ALA A 60 7.18 -3.21 5.58
N THR A 61 5.96 -3.15 5.04
CA THR A 61 5.22 -4.33 4.56
C THR A 61 5.88 -4.94 3.32
N GLU A 62 6.38 -4.12 2.40
CA GLU A 62 7.14 -4.59 1.23
C GLU A 62 8.44 -5.29 1.66
N LEU A 63 9.18 -4.72 2.60
CA LEU A 63 10.38 -5.37 3.14
C LEU A 63 10.07 -6.70 3.82
N LEU A 64 8.98 -6.78 4.59
CA LEU A 64 8.53 -8.02 5.22
C LEU A 64 8.08 -9.06 4.19
N HIS A 65 7.42 -8.62 3.12
CA HIS A 65 7.06 -9.47 1.99
C HIS A 65 8.29 -10.09 1.35
N GLU A 66 9.26 -9.27 0.95
CA GLU A 66 10.50 -9.72 0.31
C GLU A 66 11.33 -10.63 1.24
N ALA A 67 11.39 -10.30 2.53
CA ALA A 67 12.06 -11.14 3.52
C ALA A 67 11.39 -12.51 3.68
N ALA A 68 10.05 -12.55 3.66
CA ALA A 68 9.29 -13.81 3.70
C ALA A 68 9.53 -14.64 2.45
N VAL A 69 9.53 -14.02 1.27
CA VAL A 69 9.87 -14.69 0.00
C VAL A 69 11.28 -15.28 0.07
N LEU A 70 12.26 -14.50 0.53
CA LEU A 70 13.65 -14.95 0.68
C LEU A 70 13.79 -16.12 1.67
N ALA A 71 13.03 -16.09 2.77
CA ALA A 71 13.00 -17.16 3.76
C ALA A 71 12.24 -18.42 3.30
N GLY A 72 11.54 -18.36 2.16
CA GLY A 72 10.66 -19.42 1.68
C GLY A 72 9.34 -19.52 2.44
N ASP A 73 8.95 -18.48 3.20
CA ASP A 73 7.65 -18.35 3.87
C ASP A 73 6.56 -17.94 2.87
N ILE A 74 6.35 -18.81 1.87
CA ILE A 74 5.42 -18.62 0.77
C ILE A 74 4.17 -19.47 1.04
N LEU A 75 3.00 -18.86 0.94
CA LEU A 75 1.72 -19.55 1.04
C LEU A 75 1.58 -20.54 -0.11
N PRO A 76 1.06 -21.76 0.15
CA PRO A 76 0.84 -22.73 -0.91
C PRO A 76 -0.10 -22.13 -1.96
N ASN A 77 0.31 -22.17 -3.22
CA ASN A 77 -0.56 -21.82 -4.34
C ASN A 77 -1.77 -22.74 -4.27
N THR A 78 -2.93 -22.23 -3.83
CA THR A 78 -4.21 -22.91 -4.00
C THR A 78 -4.58 -22.80 -5.48
N SER A 79 -3.85 -23.50 -6.35
CA SER A 79 -4.43 -23.92 -7.61
C SER A 79 -5.57 -24.88 -7.23
N PRO A 80 -6.83 -24.61 -7.62
CA PRO A 80 -7.83 -25.65 -7.60
C PRO A 80 -7.43 -26.63 -8.71
N GLU A 81 -6.54 -27.57 -8.41
CA GLU A 81 -6.50 -28.81 -9.16
C GLU A 81 -7.86 -29.46 -8.94
N ASN A 82 -8.77 -29.24 -9.88
CA ASN A 82 -10.02 -29.97 -9.99
C ASN A 82 -9.69 -31.46 -9.91
N PRO A 83 -10.12 -32.18 -8.86
CA PRO A 83 -10.21 -33.62 -8.91
C PRO A 83 -11.62 -33.91 -9.43
N VAL A 84 -11.76 -34.26 -10.70
CA VAL A 84 -12.70 -35.25 -11.31
C VAL A 84 -12.61 -35.12 -12.82
#